data_AF-A0A7C9GL52-F1
#
_entry.id   AF-A0A7C9GL52-F1
#
_cell.length_a   1.000
_cell.length_b   1.000
_cell.length_c   1.000
_cell.angle_alpha   90.00
_cell.angle_beta   90.00
_cell.angle_gamma   90.00
#
_symmetry.space_group_name_H-M   'P 1'
#
loop_
_entity.id
_entity.type
_entity.pdbx_description
1 polymer ?
#
loop_
_entity_poly.entity_id
_entity_poly.type
_entity_poly.pdbx_seq_one_letter_code
_entity_poly.pdbx_strand_id
1 'polypeptide(L)' 'MDDRGREQLLQQLSDALENSSLVSEEKLVLVMMLCFQLLSSIEADLINMRVSDGRILSLKLETPSVKH' A
#
# COMPACT_ATOMS: atom_id res chain seq x y z
N MET A 1 4.00 -14.78 -10.22
CA MET A 1 2.71 -14.12 -10.48
C MET A 1 2.71 -13.78 -11.96
N ASP A 2 1.74 -14.24 -12.73
CA ASP A 2 1.64 -13.81 -14.13
C ASP A 2 1.24 -12.32 -14.18
N ASP A 3 1.69 -11.59 -15.19
CA ASP A 3 1.38 -10.15 -15.30
C ASP A 3 -0.14 -9.90 -15.37
N ARG A 4 -0.88 -10.87 -15.92
CA ARG A 4 -2.34 -10.86 -16.02
C ARG A 4 -3.04 -10.88 -14.66
N GLY A 5 -2.60 -11.73 -13.73
CA GLY A 5 -3.18 -11.79 -12.38
C GLY A 5 -2.94 -10.51 -11.58
N ARG A 6 -1.76 -9.89 -11.75
CA ARG A 6 -1.46 -8.57 -11.17
C ARG A 6 -2.38 -7.49 -11.73
N GLU A 7 -2.53 -7.43 -13.04
CA GLU A 7 -3.40 -6.45 -13.71
C GLU A 7 -4.86 -6.59 -13.30
N GLN A 8 -5.36 -7.82 -13.22
CA GLN A 8 -6.73 -8.07 -12.80
C GLN A 8 -6.99 -7.63 -11.36
N LEU A 9 -6.06 -7.89 -10.44
CA LEU A 9 -6.18 -7.45 -9.05
C LEU A 9 -6.11 -5.93 -8.93
N LEU A 10 -5.24 -5.27 -9.69
CA LEU A 10 -5.17 -3.81 -9.73
C LEU A 10 -6.48 -3.20 -10.23
N GLN A 11 -7.08 -3.77 -11.27
CA GLN A 11 -8.36 -3.30 -11.78
C GLN A 11 -9.47 -3.46 -10.73
N GLN A 12 -9.56 -4.62 -10.08
CA GLN A 12 -10.56 -4.87 -9.03
C GLN A 12 -10.41 -3.89 -7.86
N LEU A 13 -9.18 -3.57 -7.46
CA LEU A 13 -8.92 -2.59 -6.42
C LEU A 13 -9.34 -1.18 -6.86
N SER A 14 -9.01 -0.79 -8.10
CA SER A 14 -9.41 0.50 -8.66
C SER A 14 -10.93 0.63 -8.70
N ASP A 15 -11.64 -0.37 -9.22
CA ASP A 15 -13.09 -0.38 -9.31
C ASP A 15 -13.74 -0.29 -7.92
N ALA A 16 -13.20 -1.01 -6.92
CA ALA A 16 -13.71 -0.96 -5.55
C ALA A 16 -13.52 0.43 -4.92
N LEU A 17 -12.38 1.07 -5.15
CA LEU A 17 -12.10 2.43 -4.67
C LEU A 17 -12.99 3.45 -5.38
N GLU A 18 -13.11 3.39 -6.70
CA GLU A 18 -13.92 4.31 -7.51
C GLU A 18 -15.40 4.25 -7.15
N ASN A 19 -15.96 3.05 -7.00
CA ASN A 19 -17.37 2.84 -6.68
C ASN A 19 -17.70 3.03 -5.19
N SER A 20 -16.71 3.25 -4.33
CA SER A 20 -16.95 3.57 -2.92
C SER A 20 -17.46 5.01 -2.75
N SER A 21 -18.30 5.22 -1.73
CA SER A 21 -18.78 6.56 -1.35
C SER A 21 -17.72 7.41 -0.61
N LEU A 22 -16.51 6.87 -0.45
CA LEU A 22 -15.42 7.54 0.27
C LEU A 22 -14.90 8.74 -0.52
N VAL A 23 -14.48 9.78 0.17
CA VAL A 23 -13.73 10.87 -0.47
C VAL A 23 -12.29 10.45 -0.75
N SER A 24 -11.59 11.19 -1.61
CA SER A 24 -10.21 10.85 -2.02
C SER A 24 -9.25 10.65 -0.85
N GLU A 25 -9.36 11.46 0.21
CA GLU A 25 -8.53 11.33 1.41
C GLU A 25 -8.79 10.01 2.16
N GLU A 26 -10.06 9.62 2.32
CA GLU A 26 -10.43 8.36 2.97
C GLU A 26 -9.98 7.14 2.15
N LYS A 27 -10.05 7.22 0.82
CA LYS A 27 -9.51 6.19 -0.09
C LYS A 27 -8.00 6.03 0.11
N LEU A 28 -7.26 7.15 0.22
CA LEU A 28 -5.82 7.14 0.47
C LEU A 28 -5.50 6.48 1.82
N VAL A 29 -6.22 6.83 2.88
CA VAL A 29 -6.06 6.21 4.21
C VAL A 29 -6.28 4.71 4.15
N LEU A 30 -7.32 4.25 3.45
CA LEU A 30 -7.62 2.82 3.29
C LEU A 30 -6.48 2.08 2.58
N VAL A 31 -5.95 2.65 1.48
CA VAL A 31 -4.80 2.08 0.77
C VAL A 31 -3.57 2.01 1.68
N MET A 32 -3.30 3.05 2.46
CA MET A 32 -2.18 3.07 3.41
C MET A 32 -2.34 2.00 4.50
N MET A 33 -3.54 1.81 5.05
CA MET A 33 -3.82 0.74 6.02
C MET A 33 -3.60 -0.65 5.42
N LEU A 34 -3.98 -0.84 4.16
CA LEU A 34 -3.83 -2.11 3.46
C LEU A 34 -2.34 -2.42 3.20
N CYS A 35 -1.55 -1.41 2.80
CA CYS A 35 -0.09 -1.52 2.71
C CYS A 35 0.55 -1.85 4.06
N PHE A 36 0.06 -1.24 5.14
CA PHE A 36 0.54 -1.50 6.48
C PHE A 36 0.27 -2.94 6.94
N GLN A 37 -0.95 -3.45 6.72
CA GLN A 37 -1.30 -4.84 7.04
C GLN A 37 -0.44 -5.85 6.25
N LEU A 38 -0.22 -5.58 4.95
CA LEU A 38 0.64 -6.40 4.12
C LEU A 38 2.07 -6.40 4.65
N LEU A 39 2.62 -5.24 5.00
CA LEU A 39 3.92 -5.10 5.63
C LEU A 39 4.06 -5.94 6.90
N SER A 40 3.10 -5.82 7.82
CA SER A 40 3.08 -6.60 9.06
C SER A 40 3.00 -8.10 8.81
N SER A 41 2.38 -8.55 7.72
CA SER A 41 2.25 -9.97 7.38
C SER A 41 3.52 -10.61 6.80
N ILE A 42 4.45 -9.79 6.27
CA ILE A 42 5.70 -10.26 5.66
C ILE A 42 6.92 -10.07 6.57
N GLU A 43 6.70 -9.75 7.86
CA GLU A 43 7.75 -9.38 8.84
C GLU A 43 8.75 -8.33 8.30
N ALA A 44 8.31 -7.51 7.35
CA ALA A 44 9.13 -6.46 6.78
C ALA A 44 8.78 -5.13 7.46
N ASP A 45 9.81 -4.42 7.89
CA ASP A 45 9.66 -3.08 8.46
C ASP A 45 9.75 -1.98 7.38
N LEU A 46 10.03 -2.35 6.12
CA LEU A 46 10.29 -1.41 5.03
C LEU A 46 9.90 -1.99 3.67
N ILE A 47 9.05 -1.28 2.91
CA ILE A 47 8.89 -1.48 1.47
C ILE A 47 9.65 -0.38 0.75
N ASN A 48 10.50 -0.77 -0.20
CA ASN A 48 11.08 0.14 -1.18
C ASN A 48 10.50 -0.17 -2.56
N MET A 49 9.89 0.82 -3.18
CA MET A 49 9.42 0.75 -4.56
C MET A 49 10.24 1.71 -5.43
N ARG A 50 10.91 1.19 -6.45
CA ARG A 50 11.53 2.02 -7.49
C ARG A 50 10.45 2.46 -8.48
N VAL A 51 10.22 3.76 -8.60
CA VAL A 51 9.31 4.34 -9.59
C VAL A 51 10.00 4.55 -10.93
N SER A 52 9.23 4.78 -11.99
CA SER A 52 9.71 4.88 -13.38
C SER A 52 10.71 6.01 -13.62
N ASP A 53 10.66 7.08 -12.83
CA ASP A 53 11.62 8.19 -12.88
C ASP A 53 12.93 7.91 -12.12
N GLY A 54 13.09 6.70 -11.57
CA GLY A 54 14.29 6.26 -10.87
C GLY A 54 14.32 6.59 -9.37
N ARG A 55 13.36 7.37 -8.84
CA ARG A 55 13.24 7.61 -7.40
C ARG A 55 12.79 6.35 -6.64
N ILE A 56 13.03 6.33 -5.34
CA ILE A 56 12.57 5.27 -4.44
C ILE A 56 11.51 5.86 -3.51
N LEU A 57 10.32 5.26 -3.52
CA LEU A 57 9.30 5.48 -2.50
C LEU A 57 9.50 4.44 -1.39
N SER A 58 9.63 4.91 -0.16
CA SER A 58 9.85 4.08 1.01
C SER A 58 8.66 4.19 1.97
N LEU A 59 8.07 3.05 2.32
CA LEU A 59 7.08 2.95 3.40
C LEU A 59 7.73 2.17 4.54
N LYS A 60 7.92 2.81 5.69
CA LYS A 60 8.57 2.22 6.86
C LYS A 60 7.56 2.08 7.99
N LEU A 61 7.49 0.89 8.59
CA LEU A 61 6.81 0.69 9.85
C LEU A 61 7.77 1.12 10.97
N GLU A 62 7.44 2.21 11.65
CA GLU A 62 8.15 2.61 12.86
C GLU A 62 7.39 2.11 14.08
N THR A 63 8.02 1.25 14.87
CA THR A 63 7.55 0.97 16.23
C THR A 63 7.84 2.20 17.09
N PRO A 64 6.83 2.80 17.76
CA PRO A 64 7.08 3.91 18.65
C PRO A 64 8.01 3.46 19.76
N SER A 65 9.16 4.13 19.89
CA SER A 65 10.07 3.97 21.02
C SER A 65 9.33 4.40 22.28
N VAL A 66 8.87 3.43 23.08
CA VAL A 66 8.43 3.70 24.45
C VAL A 66 9.69 4.07 25.22
N LYS A 67 9.86 5.37 25.51
CA LYS A 67 10.86 5.84 26.46
C LYS A 67 10.38 5.41 27.85
N HIS A 68 10.98 4.37 28.40
CA HIS A 68 10.85 4.00 29.82
C HIS A 68 11.64 4.96 30.70
#